data_AF-A0A9X9SHN5-F1
#
_entry.id   AF-A0A9X9SHN5-F1
#
_cell.length_a   1.000
_cell.length_b   1.000
_cell.length_c   1.000
_cell.angle_alpha   90.00
_cell.angle_beta   90.00
_cell.angle_gamma   90.00
#
_symmetry.space_group_name_H-M   'P 1'
#
loop_
_entity.id
_entity.type
_entity.pdbx_description
1 polymer ?
#
loop_
_entity_poly.entity_id
_entity_poly.type
_entity_poly.pdbx_seq_one_letter_code
_entity_poly.pdbx_strand_id
1 'polypeptide(L)'
;MEIEMLKQDTGEFRARLSYFVQEFLKENEDHIKNMVKGEVFRKRKEITLSQEAQYYDITFIFKKGGLVKKSSLEVIVNGAMTAKIQL
;
A
#
# COMPACT_ATOMS: atom_id res chain seq x y z
N MET A 1 -8.56 -2.42 -9.43
CA MET A 1 -8.01 -1.78 -8.21
C MET A 1 -7.19 -0.59 -8.66
N GLU A 2 -7.58 0.62 -8.29
CA GLU A 2 -6.91 1.85 -8.74
C GLU A 2 -5.99 2.39 -7.63
N ILE A 3 -4.75 2.71 -7.98
CA ILE A 3 -3.72 3.23 -7.06
C ILE A 3 -3.47 4.70 -7.42
N GLU A 4 -3.89 5.59 -6.52
CA GLU A 4 -3.69 7.03 -6.63
C GLU A 4 -2.45 7.44 -5.81
N MET A 5 -1.44 7.99 -6.48
CA MET A 5 -0.18 8.46 -5.86
C MET A 5 -0.28 9.94 -5.51
N LEU A 6 0.07 10.33 -4.28
CA LEU A 6 -0.14 11.70 -3.79
C LEU A 6 1.09 12.65 -3.92
N LYS A 7 2.23 12.20 -4.47
CA LYS A 7 3.41 13.06 -4.79
C LYS A 7 4.16 12.61 -6.05
N GLN A 8 4.93 13.54 -6.65
CA GLN A 8 5.62 13.42 -7.96
C GLN A 8 6.43 12.12 -8.11
N ASP A 9 6.14 11.41 -9.19
CA ASP A 9 6.61 10.05 -9.47
C ASP A 9 7.29 10.01 -10.84
N THR A 10 8.54 9.55 -10.87
CA THR A 10 9.20 9.08 -12.09
C THR A 10 8.62 7.70 -12.42
N GLY A 11 7.74 7.58 -13.42
CA GLY A 11 6.79 6.46 -13.60
C GLY A 11 7.27 5.00 -13.44
N GLU A 12 8.58 4.73 -13.46
CA GLU A 12 9.17 3.45 -13.05
C GLU A 12 8.93 3.13 -11.55
N PHE A 13 9.03 4.13 -10.67
CA PHE A 13 8.74 3.99 -9.25
C PHE A 13 7.25 3.68 -9.02
N ARG A 14 6.35 4.36 -9.74
CA ARG A 14 4.90 4.08 -9.73
C ARG A 14 4.55 2.64 -10.01
N ALA A 15 5.10 2.10 -11.10
CA ALA A 15 4.79 0.76 -11.57
C ALA A 15 5.25 -0.28 -10.55
N ARG A 16 6.43 -0.08 -9.97
CA ARG A 16 7.01 -0.96 -8.95
C ARG A 16 6.20 -0.90 -7.66
N LEU A 17 5.89 0.28 -7.14
CA LEU A 17 5.07 0.40 -5.94
C LEU A 17 3.69 -0.23 -6.15
N SER A 18 3.10 -0.04 -7.33
CA SER A 18 1.82 -0.65 -7.69
C SER A 18 1.87 -2.17 -7.64
N TYR A 19 2.93 -2.78 -8.20
CA TYR A 19 3.16 -4.22 -8.12
C TYR A 19 3.33 -4.70 -6.67
N PHE A 20 4.16 -4.02 -5.87
CA PHE A 20 4.40 -4.39 -4.48
C PHE A 20 3.14 -4.33 -3.62
N VAL A 21 2.38 -3.26 -3.78
CA VAL A 21 1.09 -3.08 -3.14
C VAL A 21 0.13 -4.21 -3.53
N GLN A 22 0.05 -4.57 -4.81
CA GLN A 22 -0.83 -5.66 -5.26
C GLN A 22 -0.44 -7.01 -4.66
N GLU A 23 0.84 -7.38 -4.69
CA GLU A 23 1.31 -8.64 -4.11
C GLU A 23 1.04 -8.68 -2.60
N PHE A 24 1.22 -7.55 -1.91
CA PHE A 24 0.89 -7.46 -0.50
C PHE A 24 -0.60 -7.64 -0.21
N LEU A 25 -1.47 -7.00 -1.01
CA LEU A 25 -2.92 -7.14 -0.84
C LEU A 25 -3.36 -8.59 -1.05
N LYS A 26 -2.74 -9.31 -1.98
CA LYS A 26 -2.97 -10.75 -2.18
C LYS A 26 -2.44 -11.58 -1.01
N GLU A 27 -1.20 -11.36 -0.58
CA GLU A 27 -0.57 -12.08 0.54
C GLU A 27 -1.39 -11.96 1.84
N ASN A 28 -2.11 -10.84 2.01
CA ASN A 28 -2.79 -10.50 3.27
C ASN A 28 -4.30 -10.31 3.08
N GLU A 29 -4.89 -10.86 2.01
CA GLU A 29 -6.30 -10.63 1.64
C GLU A 29 -7.25 -10.98 2.80
N ASP A 30 -7.06 -12.13 3.43
CA ASP A 30 -7.88 -12.59 4.54
C ASP A 30 -7.71 -11.73 5.80
N HIS A 31 -6.49 -11.23 6.06
CA HIS A 31 -6.26 -10.28 7.16
C HIS A 31 -6.99 -8.97 6.88
N ILE A 32 -6.82 -8.42 5.67
CA ILE A 32 -7.42 -7.14 5.24
C ILE A 32 -8.94 -7.18 5.30
N LYS A 33 -9.57 -8.28 4.89
CA LYS A 33 -11.03 -8.47 5.00
C LYS A 33 -11.54 -8.33 6.44
N ASN A 34 -10.72 -8.75 7.41
CA ASN A 34 -11.06 -8.75 8.82
C ASN A 34 -10.56 -7.51 9.57
N MET A 35 -9.82 -6.61 8.91
CA MET A 35 -9.30 -5.40 9.56
C MET A 35 -10.43 -4.49 10.06
N VAL A 36 -10.23 -3.93 11.24
CA VAL A 36 -11.15 -2.95 11.82
C VAL A 36 -10.75 -1.52 11.48
N LYS A 37 -11.70 -0.60 11.54
CA LYS A 37 -11.45 0.82 11.22
C LYS A 37 -10.31 1.38 12.09
N GLY A 38 -9.31 1.96 11.44
CA GLY A 38 -8.17 2.57 12.13
C GLY A 38 -7.06 1.57 12.49
N GLU A 39 -7.21 0.29 12.13
CA GLU A 39 -6.14 -0.69 12.26
C GLU A 39 -4.98 -0.34 11.33
N VAL A 40 -3.77 -0.46 11.87
CA VAL A 40 -2.52 -0.13 11.19
C VAL A 40 -1.72 -1.42 11.05
N PHE A 41 -1.32 -1.74 9.82
CA PHE A 41 -0.50 -2.89 9.53
C PHE A 41 0.82 -2.43 8.91
N ARG A 42 1.95 -2.76 9.56
CA ARG A 42 3.29 -2.31 9.18
C ARG A 42 4.14 -3.50 8.76
N LYS A 43 4.85 -3.38 7.65
CA LYS A 43 5.80 -4.39 7.20
C LYS A 43 7.00 -3.72 6.54
N ARG A 44 8.19 -4.19 6.86
CA ARG A 44 9.41 -3.88 6.11
C ARG A 44 9.59 -4.94 5.03
N LYS A 45 9.84 -4.53 3.79
CA LYS A 45 10.13 -5.46 2.69
C LYS A 45 11.34 -4.98 1.92
N GLU A 46 12.17 -5.93 1.53
CA GLU A 46 13.29 -5.68 0.62
C GLU A 46 12.77 -5.70 -0.81
N ILE A 47 13.21 -4.72 -1.58
CA ILE A 47 12.95 -4.62 -3.01
C ILE A 47 14.31 -4.54 -3.70
N THR A 48 14.69 -5.58 -4.43
CA THR A 48 15.92 -5.58 -5.22
C THR A 48 15.65 -4.97 -6.59
N LEU A 49 16.33 -3.87 -6.92
CA LEU A 49 16.21 -3.14 -8.18
C LEU A 49 17.56 -3.12 -8.87
N SER A 50 17.65 -3.63 -10.09
CA SER A 50 18.89 -3.55 -10.90
C SER A 50 20.17 -3.93 -10.13
N GLN A 51 20.08 -5.00 -9.31
CA GLN A 51 21.14 -5.52 -8.42
C GLN A 51 21.42 -4.73 -7.13
N GLU A 52 20.64 -3.69 -6.83
CA GLU A 52 20.66 -3.00 -5.54
C GLU A 52 19.46 -3.40 -4.67
N ALA A 53 19.73 -3.95 -3.49
CA ALA A 53 18.70 -4.19 -2.49
C ALA A 53 18.33 -2.88 -1.77
N GLN A 54 17.06 -2.50 -1.83
CA GLN A 54 16.53 -1.33 -1.12
C GLN A 54 15.44 -1.79 -0.15
N TYR A 55 15.53 -1.33 1.11
CA TYR A 55 14.51 -1.62 2.11
C TYR A 55 13.43 -0.56 2.11
N TYR A 56 12.18 -1.00 2.08
CA TYR A 56 11.01 -0.14 2.13
C TYR A 56 10.19 -0.42 3.37
N ASP A 57 9.98 0.62 4.17
CA ASP A 57 9.06 0.59 5.31
C ASP A 57 7.67 0.96 4.83
N ILE A 58 6.77 -0.02 4.80
CA ILE A 58 5.41 0.15 4.30
C ILE A 58 4.43 0.09 5.46
N THR A 59 3.61 1.14 5.58
CA THR A 59 2.53 1.23 6.54
C THR A 59 1.20 1.27 5.79
N PHE A 60 0.33 0.32 6.08
CA PHE A 60 -1.04 0.28 5.60
C PHE A 60 -1.97 0.77 6.71
N ILE A 61 -2.87 1.68 6.38
CA ILE A 61 -3.88 2.20 7.30
C ILE A 61 -5.24 1.87 6.71
N PHE A 62 -5.99 1.00 7.37
CA PHE A 62 -7.32 0.62 6.92
C PHE A 62 -8.37 1.63 7.35
N LYS A 63 -8.97 2.26 6.35
CA LYS A 63 -10.12 3.15 6.51
C LYS A 63 -11.36 2.41 6.05
N LYS A 64 -12.06 1.80 7.01
CA LYS A 64 -13.35 1.15 6.75
C LYS A 64 -14.37 2.18 6.25
N GLY A 65 -14.94 1.90 5.09
CA GLY A 65 -16.07 2.64 4.56
C GLY A 65 -17.37 2.27 5.31
N GLY A 66 -18.30 3.21 5.42
CA GLY A 66 -19.65 2.92 5.92
C GLY A 66 -20.51 2.22 4.87
N LEU A 67 -21.82 2.05 5.11
CA LEU A 67 -22.75 1.37 4.20
C LEU A 67 -22.70 1.85 2.73
N VAL A 68 -22.34 3.11 2.49
CA VAL A 68 -22.33 3.75 1.16
C VAL A 68 -20.92 4.00 0.63
N LYS A 69 -19.90 3.97 1.50
CA LYS A 69 -18.52 4.33 1.12
C LYS A 69 -17.70 3.06 0.98
N LYS A 70 -16.91 2.96 -0.08
CA LYS A 70 -15.89 1.91 -0.21
C LYS A 70 -14.84 2.07 0.88
N SER A 71 -14.33 0.95 1.37
CA SER A 71 -13.16 0.97 2.25
C SER A 71 -11.94 1.42 1.47
N SER A 72 -10.95 1.97 2.16
CA SER A 72 -9.70 2.34 1.53
C SER A 72 -8.51 1.94 2.38
N LEU A 73 -7.41 1.60 1.71
CA LEU A 73 -6.11 1.44 2.33
C LEU A 73 -5.26 2.63 1.93
N GLU A 74 -4.76 3.36 2.93
CA GLU A 74 -3.67 4.30 2.73
C GLU A 74 -2.36 3.57 2.93
N VAL A 75 -1.47 3.69 1.96
CA VAL A 75 -0.15 3.07 1.95
C VAL A 75 0.87 4.17 2.11
N ILE A 76 1.67 4.12 3.15
CA ILE A 76 2.78 5.04 3.40
C ILE A 76 4.08 4.29 3.17
N VAL A 77 4.93 4.80 2.30
CA VAL A 77 6.22 4.20 1.94
C VAL A 77 7.35 5.11 2.41
N ASN A 78 8.28 4.54 3.18
CA ASN A 78 9.43 5.23 3.78
C ASN A 78 9.03 6.52 4.53
N GLY A 79 7.84 6.55 5.10
CA GLY A 79 7.29 7.69 5.85
C GLY A 79 6.96 8.94 5.02
N ALA A 80 7.22 8.97 3.72
CA ALA A 80 7.14 10.20 2.91
C ALA A 80 6.12 10.12 1.76
N MET A 81 5.86 8.93 1.23
CA MET A 81 5.01 8.77 0.06
C MET A 81 3.71 8.06 0.42
N THR A 82 2.58 8.65 0.04
CA THR A 82 1.27 8.09 0.33
C THR A 82 0.55 7.70 -0.96
N ALA A 83 0.07 6.46 -1.02
CA ALA A 83 -0.84 5.99 -2.05
C ALA A 83 -2.19 5.64 -1.41
N LYS A 84 -3.28 5.84 -2.15
CA LYS A 84 -4.62 5.44 -1.71
C LYS A 84 -5.18 4.38 -2.63
N ILE A 85 -5.74 3.34 -2.02
CA ILE A 85 -6.33 2.21 -2.72
C ILE A 85 -7.77 2.08 -2.28
N GLN A 86 -8.69 2.09 -3.23
CA GLN A 86 -10.08 1.74 -2.93
C GLN A 86 -10.22 0.21 -2.98
N LEU A 87 -10.73 -0.35 -1.88
CA LEU A 87 -11.09 -1.76 -1.74
C LEU A 87 -12.56 -1.99 -2.12
#